data_AF-A0A0S3EXE6-F1
#
_entry.id   AF-A0A0S3EXE6-F1
#
_cell.length_a   1.000
_cell.length_b   1.000
_cell.length_c   1.000
_cell.angle_alpha   90.00
_cell.angle_beta   90.00
_cell.angle_gamma   90.00
#
_symmetry.space_group_name_H-M   'P 1'
#
loop_
_entity.id
_entity.type
_entity.pdbx_description
1 polymer ?
#
loop_
_entity_poly.entity_id
_entity_poly.type
_entity_poly.pdbx_seq_one_letter_code
_entity_poly.pdbx_strand_id
1 'polypeptide(L)'
;MSENALTLDSGAAAAPALPASSLGGGAKGVDALKARFTGFMKQPAVAKSLPLLGLLGVVAMAGLAWLALREPPQRDLFRALPDGDKSAVAQVLDQNGVRYSFDNAGGMTVAQDDYFKAKMMLAAQGLPKSAPDGNSMIDSLPMGASRAVEGEKLRSAREMDLARTIEAIDSVESAKVHLAVEPPSVFLRDRAKPTASVMLRLAQGRTLTDQQVSAIVHLVASSIPELNPQDISVVDQNGRLLSNNDANSADDRQLAVQDRVEDRYRQSVVALLTPILGAGNFSTEVHAELNFAERQATRETYPQDEARLRSEQGSWQSDPRGQGNGEAGGIPGALSNQAPVNPTVTQTNPNGQAVQQGQTGNGANAAAQPGTPPNPVLKTEETFNRNFELGREVSVTRDAVGTVKRLSVAVALDNGADGKPRSAQEIAALEALVKGAIGFDQSRGDVVALSSRGFVKAEEVKAPWYEADWMSPLVRNVSALLVALLLIFGIGRPLLKRRAAAQEAAAADAAANGQRIGREISGELTRHAAEHPGEGQPITLDMISSAPDYSQRADLIRNFVKQDPDRAALVVRDLLKEGKKENA
;
A
#
# COMPACT_ATOMS: atom_id res chain seq x y z
N MET A 1 -48.69 47.84 -14.11
CA MET A 1 -48.44 46.39 -14.05
C MET A 1 -48.80 45.87 -15.45
N SER A 2 -47.86 45.99 -16.39
CA SER A 2 -46.74 45.06 -16.67
C SER A 2 -47.27 43.88 -17.50
N GLU A 3 -46.84 43.59 -18.72
CA GLU A 3 -45.67 44.00 -19.51
C GLU A 3 -45.98 43.85 -21.01
N ASN A 4 -45.30 44.70 -21.80
CA ASN A 4 -45.08 44.74 -23.25
C ASN A 4 -45.08 43.38 -24.00
N ALA A 5 -45.30 43.23 -25.31
CA ALA A 5 -45.74 43.99 -26.50
C ALA A 5 -45.47 43.00 -27.68
N LEU A 6 -46.46 42.51 -28.45
CA LEU A 6 -46.87 42.98 -29.81
C LEU A 6 -45.67 43.08 -30.80
N THR A 7 -45.59 42.37 -31.95
CA THR A 7 -46.50 42.34 -33.14
C THR A 7 -45.94 41.31 -34.17
N LEU A 8 -46.74 40.37 -34.71
CA LEU A 8 -47.41 40.35 -36.06
C LEU A 8 -46.42 40.16 -37.24
N ASP A 9 -46.64 39.39 -38.32
CA ASP A 9 -47.84 38.90 -39.01
C ASP A 9 -47.43 37.94 -40.17
N SER A 10 -48.41 37.15 -40.65
CA SER A 10 -48.65 36.62 -42.01
C SER A 10 -47.59 35.78 -42.75
N GLY A 11 -47.93 34.78 -43.55
CA GLY A 11 -49.20 34.30 -44.09
C GLY A 11 -48.91 33.19 -45.11
N ALA A 12 -49.86 32.25 -45.24
CA ALA A 12 -49.79 31.06 -46.07
C ALA A 12 -49.94 31.34 -47.58
N ALA A 13 -49.35 30.47 -48.42
CA ALA A 13 -49.79 30.16 -49.80
C ALA A 13 -49.10 28.85 -50.24
N ALA A 14 -49.82 27.73 -50.38
CA ALA A 14 -50.64 27.29 -51.53
C ALA A 14 -49.85 26.61 -52.66
N ALA A 15 -50.26 25.37 -52.96
CA ALA A 15 -49.72 24.46 -53.98
C ALA A 15 -49.90 24.96 -55.43
N PRO A 16 -49.28 24.29 -56.43
CA PRO A 16 -50.15 23.67 -57.44
C PRO A 16 -49.67 22.33 -58.03
N ALA A 17 -50.68 21.50 -58.31
CA ALA A 17 -50.93 20.67 -59.50
C ALA A 17 -49.88 19.67 -60.02
N LEU A 18 -50.28 18.40 -59.95
CA LEU A 18 -49.82 17.27 -60.75
C LEU A 18 -50.18 17.45 -62.24
N PRO A 19 -49.32 17.05 -63.20
CA PRO A 19 -49.79 16.59 -64.49
C PRO A 19 -49.97 15.07 -64.45
N ALA A 20 -51.18 14.62 -64.79
CA ALA A 20 -51.47 13.23 -65.06
C ALA A 20 -50.66 12.76 -66.28
N SER A 21 -49.97 11.62 -66.16
CA SER A 21 -49.47 10.87 -67.33
C SER A 21 -50.22 9.55 -67.41
N SER A 22 -50.79 9.37 -68.59
CA SER A 22 -51.66 8.29 -69.04
C SER A 22 -50.99 6.91 -68.97
N LEU A 23 -51.80 5.90 -68.69
CA LEU A 23 -51.46 4.50 -68.91
C LEU A 23 -51.27 4.24 -70.41
N GLY A 24 -50.08 3.76 -70.78
CA GLY A 24 -49.81 3.00 -72.00
C GLY A 24 -48.93 1.81 -71.63
N GLY A 25 -49.49 0.60 -71.67
CA GLY A 25 -48.93 -0.59 -71.02
C GLY A 25 -47.77 -1.28 -71.72
N GLY A 26 -47.07 -2.11 -70.94
CA GLY A 26 -46.41 -3.32 -71.46
C GLY A 26 -44.96 -3.58 -71.01
N ALA A 27 -44.73 -3.97 -69.75
CA ALA A 27 -43.71 -4.98 -69.37
C ALA A 27 -43.79 -5.30 -67.85
N LYS A 28 -43.95 -6.58 -67.48
CA LYS A 28 -43.94 -7.07 -66.08
C LYS A 28 -42.72 -7.96 -65.84
N GLY A 29 -42.10 -7.84 -64.66
CA GLY A 29 -41.14 -8.82 -64.12
C GLY A 29 -39.75 -8.26 -63.78
N VAL A 30 -38.85 -9.15 -63.31
CA VAL A 30 -37.48 -8.87 -62.83
C VAL A 30 -36.63 -8.07 -63.83
N ASP A 31 -36.97 -8.09 -65.11
CA ASP A 31 -36.33 -7.25 -66.13
C ASP A 31 -36.71 -5.79 -66.03
N ALA A 32 -37.93 -5.45 -65.57
CA ALA A 32 -38.29 -4.08 -65.21
C ALA A 32 -37.55 -3.63 -63.94
N LEU A 33 -37.25 -4.56 -63.00
CA LEU A 33 -36.49 -4.25 -61.79
C LEU A 33 -34.99 -4.08 -62.10
N LYS A 34 -34.41 -4.97 -62.93
CA LYS A 34 -33.03 -4.84 -63.43
C LYS A 34 -32.88 -3.60 -64.31
N ALA A 35 -33.82 -3.31 -65.21
CA ALA A 35 -33.80 -2.09 -66.02
C ALA A 35 -33.94 -0.83 -65.17
N ARG A 36 -34.76 -0.87 -64.10
CA ARG A 36 -34.82 0.21 -63.09
C ARG A 36 -33.53 0.33 -62.28
N PHE A 37 -32.86 -0.77 -61.93
CA PHE A 37 -31.59 -0.76 -61.18
C PHE A 37 -30.40 -0.30 -62.04
N THR A 38 -30.32 -0.75 -63.29
CA THR A 38 -29.30 -0.29 -64.25
C THR A 38 -29.57 1.13 -64.74
N GLY A 39 -30.85 1.52 -64.87
CA GLY A 39 -31.26 2.89 -65.15
C GLY A 39 -30.95 3.86 -64.01
N PHE A 40 -31.12 3.40 -62.76
CA PHE A 40 -30.75 4.13 -61.55
C PHE A 40 -29.23 4.24 -61.36
N MET A 41 -28.45 3.20 -61.67
CA MET A 41 -26.98 3.27 -61.66
C MET A 41 -26.40 4.17 -62.76
N LYS A 42 -27.05 4.27 -63.93
CA LYS A 42 -26.63 5.15 -65.03
C LYS A 42 -27.04 6.62 -64.84
N GLN A 43 -27.80 6.94 -63.78
CA GLN A 43 -28.14 8.31 -63.44
C GLN A 43 -26.88 9.05 -62.94
N PRO A 44 -26.52 10.22 -63.49
CA PRO A 44 -25.26 10.91 -63.19
C PRO A 44 -25.12 11.34 -61.72
N ALA A 45 -26.23 11.41 -60.98
CA ALA A 45 -26.24 11.66 -59.53
C ALA A 45 -25.81 10.43 -58.70
N VAL A 46 -26.12 9.20 -59.17
CA VAL A 46 -25.79 7.94 -58.48
C VAL A 46 -24.38 7.47 -58.84
N ALA A 47 -23.96 7.63 -60.10
CA ALA A 47 -22.58 7.36 -60.51
C ALA A 47 -21.56 8.26 -59.77
N LYS A 48 -21.93 9.51 -59.43
CA LYS A 48 -21.11 10.44 -58.62
C LYS A 48 -21.06 10.08 -57.12
N SER A 49 -21.98 9.27 -56.60
CA SER A 49 -22.03 8.86 -55.17
C SER A 49 -21.57 7.41 -54.92
N LEU A 50 -21.44 6.60 -55.98
CA LEU A 50 -21.00 5.21 -55.96
C LEU A 50 -19.65 4.96 -55.24
N PRO A 51 -18.58 5.76 -55.42
CA PRO A 51 -17.35 5.56 -54.66
C PRO A 51 -17.50 5.92 -53.16
N LEU A 52 -18.41 6.82 -52.81
CA LEU A 52 -18.67 7.17 -51.41
C LEU A 52 -19.53 6.11 -50.71
N LEU A 53 -20.50 5.52 -51.41
CA LEU A 53 -21.28 4.39 -50.92
C LEU A 53 -20.42 3.13 -50.75
N GLY A 54 -19.46 2.88 -51.67
CA GLY A 54 -18.49 1.80 -51.52
C GLY A 54 -17.59 1.97 -50.29
N LEU A 55 -17.09 3.18 -50.05
CA LEU A 55 -16.31 3.49 -48.85
C LEU A 55 -17.15 3.34 -47.57
N LEU A 56 -18.40 3.81 -47.58
CA LEU A 56 -19.31 3.64 -46.44
C LEU A 56 -19.61 2.16 -46.15
N GLY A 57 -19.76 1.34 -47.19
CA GLY A 57 -19.96 -0.10 -47.07
C GLY A 57 -18.75 -0.83 -46.48
N VAL A 58 -17.53 -0.46 -46.89
CA VAL A 58 -16.30 -1.02 -46.31
C VAL A 58 -16.14 -0.61 -44.84
N VAL A 59 -16.46 0.64 -44.50
CA VAL A 59 -16.43 1.12 -43.10
C VAL A 59 -17.49 0.41 -42.25
N ALA A 60 -18.70 0.20 -42.79
CA ALA A 60 -19.76 -0.54 -42.10
C ALA A 60 -19.38 -2.02 -41.89
N MET A 61 -18.79 -2.67 -42.89
CA MET A 61 -18.27 -4.03 -42.79
C MET A 61 -17.14 -4.14 -41.76
N ALA A 62 -16.20 -3.17 -41.75
CA ALA A 62 -15.14 -3.11 -40.75
C ALA A 62 -15.69 -2.88 -39.33
N GLY A 63 -16.72 -2.02 -39.19
CA GLY A 63 -17.41 -1.79 -37.92
C GLY A 63 -18.15 -3.03 -37.41
N LEU A 64 -18.83 -3.77 -38.30
CA LEU A 64 -19.50 -5.03 -37.94
C LEU A 64 -18.50 -6.15 -37.61
N ALA A 65 -17.41 -6.27 -38.36
CA ALA A 65 -16.34 -7.21 -38.07
C ALA A 65 -15.68 -6.91 -36.71
N TRP A 66 -15.49 -5.64 -36.39
CA TRP A 66 -14.96 -5.21 -35.11
C TRP A 66 -15.94 -5.42 -33.95
N LEU A 67 -17.25 -5.22 -34.19
CA LEU A 67 -18.27 -5.54 -33.19
C LEU A 67 -18.36 -7.06 -32.92
N ALA A 68 -18.16 -7.89 -33.95
CA ALA A 68 -18.15 -9.34 -33.83
C ALA A 68 -16.88 -9.90 -33.15
N LEU A 69 -15.76 -9.18 -33.23
CA LEU A 69 -14.49 -9.55 -32.57
C LEU A 69 -14.32 -8.97 -31.16
N ARG A 70 -15.23 -8.10 -30.72
CA ARG A 70 -15.20 -7.55 -29.37
C ARG A 70 -15.72 -8.59 -28.38
N GLU A 71 -14.84 -9.08 -27.51
CA GLU A 71 -15.25 -9.87 -26.37
C GLU A 71 -16.12 -9.02 -25.41
N PRO A 72 -17.28 -9.54 -24.96
CA PRO A 72 -18.12 -8.83 -24.00
C PRO A 72 -17.37 -8.65 -22.66
N PRO A 73 -17.66 -7.59 -21.89
CA PRO A 73 -17.04 -7.38 -20.59
C PRO A 73 -17.31 -8.60 -19.69
N GLN A 74 -16.24 -9.25 -19.27
CA GLN A 74 -16.29 -10.38 -18.34
C GLN A 74 -16.27 -9.88 -16.91
N ARG A 75 -16.94 -10.61 -16.02
CA ARG A 75 -16.99 -10.33 -14.59
C ARG A 75 -16.69 -11.60 -13.80
N ASP A 76 -15.86 -11.48 -12.78
CA ASP A 76 -15.49 -12.59 -11.89
C ASP A 76 -16.74 -13.12 -11.17
N LEU A 77 -17.05 -14.39 -11.41
CA LEU A 77 -18.06 -15.12 -10.63
C LEU A 77 -17.45 -15.55 -9.30
N PHE A 78 -16.25 -16.13 -9.35
CA PHE A 78 -15.46 -16.50 -8.18
C PHE A 78 -13.96 -16.28 -8.44
N ARG A 79 -13.24 -15.84 -7.41
CA ARG A 79 -11.81 -15.48 -7.51
C ARG A 79 -10.86 -16.66 -7.25
N ALA A 80 -11.28 -17.65 -6.46
CA ALA A 80 -10.50 -18.85 -6.15
C ALA A 80 -11.44 -19.97 -5.72
N LEU A 81 -11.65 -20.97 -6.58
CA LEU A 81 -12.35 -22.21 -6.21
C LEU A 81 -11.35 -23.37 -6.09
N PRO A 82 -11.54 -24.28 -5.13
CA PRO A 82 -10.89 -25.59 -5.18
C PRO A 82 -11.22 -26.30 -6.49
N ASP A 83 -10.27 -27.08 -7.04
CA ASP A 83 -10.45 -27.73 -8.35
C ASP A 83 -11.67 -28.67 -8.40
N GLY A 84 -12.02 -29.26 -7.26
CA GLY A 84 -13.26 -30.04 -7.10
C GLY A 84 -14.52 -29.20 -7.35
N ASP A 85 -14.62 -28.02 -6.75
CA ASP A 85 -15.75 -27.11 -6.95
C ASP A 85 -15.73 -26.47 -8.34
N LYS A 86 -14.55 -26.20 -8.92
CA LYS A 86 -14.44 -25.70 -10.30
C LYS A 86 -15.13 -26.65 -11.28
N SER A 87 -14.90 -27.96 -11.13
CA SER A 87 -15.51 -28.98 -12.01
C SER A 87 -17.04 -29.03 -11.85
N ALA A 88 -17.53 -28.97 -10.62
CA ALA A 88 -18.96 -29.00 -10.34
C ALA A 88 -19.68 -27.74 -10.84
N VAL A 89 -19.07 -26.56 -10.63
CA VAL A 89 -19.60 -25.28 -11.13
C VAL A 89 -19.56 -25.21 -12.66
N ALA A 90 -18.45 -25.63 -13.28
CA ALA A 90 -18.32 -25.68 -14.74
C ALA A 90 -19.40 -26.57 -15.38
N GLN A 91 -19.63 -27.75 -14.82
CA GLN A 91 -20.65 -28.67 -15.31
C GLN A 91 -22.07 -28.06 -15.28
N VAL A 92 -22.38 -27.28 -14.24
CA VAL A 92 -23.69 -26.63 -14.11
C VAL A 92 -23.83 -25.45 -15.06
N LEU A 93 -22.77 -24.67 -15.27
CA LEU A 93 -22.77 -23.57 -16.24
C LEU A 93 -22.90 -24.10 -17.67
N ASP A 94 -22.20 -25.19 -18.01
CA ASP A 94 -22.28 -25.87 -19.31
C ASP A 94 -23.69 -26.43 -19.57
N GLN A 95 -24.28 -27.12 -18.60
CA GLN A 95 -25.65 -27.64 -18.71
C GLN A 95 -26.69 -26.55 -18.98
N ASN A 96 -26.42 -25.33 -18.52
CA ASN A 96 -27.34 -24.20 -18.63
C ASN A 96 -26.95 -23.19 -19.72
N GLY A 97 -25.96 -23.54 -20.54
CA GLY A 97 -25.53 -22.75 -21.70
C GLY A 97 -24.89 -21.41 -21.35
N VAL A 98 -24.36 -21.26 -20.13
CA VAL A 98 -23.63 -20.05 -19.70
C VAL A 98 -22.16 -20.23 -20.05
N ARG A 99 -21.64 -19.37 -20.94
CA ARG A 99 -20.20 -19.37 -21.27
C ARG A 99 -19.39 -18.87 -20.09
N TYR A 100 -18.36 -19.62 -19.71
CA TYR A 100 -17.39 -19.25 -18.69
C TYR A 100 -15.97 -19.26 -19.26
N SER A 101 -15.09 -18.51 -18.62
CA SER A 101 -13.64 -18.53 -18.88
C SER A 101 -12.90 -18.65 -17.55
N PHE A 102 -11.66 -19.11 -17.61
CA PHE A 102 -10.76 -19.15 -16.45
C PHE A 102 -9.74 -18.03 -16.58
N ASP A 103 -9.54 -17.27 -15.51
CA ASP A 103 -8.43 -16.33 -15.37
C ASP A 103 -7.14 -17.08 -14.98
N ASN A 104 -5.99 -16.49 -15.29
CA ASN A 104 -4.67 -17.00 -14.92
C ASN A 104 -4.50 -17.14 -13.39
N ALA A 105 -5.28 -16.38 -12.59
CA ALA A 105 -5.33 -16.50 -11.14
C ALA A 105 -6.21 -17.68 -10.64
N GLY A 106 -6.79 -18.48 -11.55
CA GLY A 106 -7.68 -19.59 -11.19
C GLY A 106 -9.11 -19.16 -10.84
N GLY A 107 -9.47 -17.90 -11.10
CA GLY A 107 -10.83 -17.38 -10.99
C GLY A 107 -11.69 -17.80 -12.18
N MET A 108 -12.99 -18.00 -11.95
CA MET A 108 -13.96 -18.28 -13.01
C MET A 108 -14.72 -17.01 -13.34
N THR A 109 -14.68 -16.60 -14.61
CA THR A 109 -15.33 -15.40 -15.13
C THR A 109 -16.50 -15.78 -16.03
N VAL A 110 -17.56 -14.95 -16.02
CA VAL A 110 -18.73 -15.07 -16.88
C VAL A 110 -19.04 -13.74 -17.53
N ALA A 111 -19.80 -13.73 -18.63
CA ALA A 111 -20.25 -12.48 -19.26
C ALA A 111 -21.05 -11.63 -18.26
N GLN A 112 -20.89 -10.30 -18.31
CA GLN A 112 -21.56 -9.38 -17.38
C GLN A 112 -23.09 -9.56 -17.36
N ASP A 113 -23.70 -9.88 -18.50
CA ASP A 113 -25.15 -10.09 -18.63
C ASP A 113 -25.62 -11.40 -17.96
N ASP A 114 -24.79 -12.44 -17.99
CA ASP A 114 -25.10 -13.76 -17.43
C ASP A 114 -24.74 -13.89 -15.94
N TYR A 115 -24.02 -12.91 -15.38
CA TYR A 115 -23.49 -12.97 -14.00
C TYR A 115 -24.56 -13.29 -12.95
N PHE A 116 -25.67 -12.54 -12.93
CA PHE A 116 -26.71 -12.72 -11.91
C PHE A 116 -27.48 -14.03 -12.11
N LYS A 117 -27.72 -14.41 -13.37
CA LYS A 117 -28.36 -15.68 -13.72
C LYS A 117 -27.49 -16.85 -13.28
N ALA A 118 -26.21 -16.86 -13.65
CA ALA A 118 -25.23 -17.85 -13.23
C ALA A 118 -25.17 -17.98 -11.70
N LYS A 119 -25.07 -16.85 -10.99
CA LYS A 119 -25.00 -16.83 -9.52
C LYS A 119 -26.26 -17.42 -8.88
N MET A 120 -27.44 -17.06 -9.36
CA MET A 120 -28.72 -17.58 -8.84
C MET A 120 -28.85 -19.09 -9.10
N MET A 121 -28.41 -19.56 -10.26
CA MET A 121 -28.47 -20.97 -10.65
C MET A 121 -27.52 -21.84 -9.83
N LEU A 122 -26.30 -21.38 -9.60
CA LEU A 122 -25.34 -22.08 -8.75
C LEU A 122 -25.78 -22.11 -7.28
N ALA A 123 -26.35 -20.99 -6.79
CA ALA A 123 -26.93 -20.94 -5.45
C ALA A 123 -28.11 -21.92 -5.29
N ALA A 124 -28.96 -22.07 -6.31
CA ALA A 124 -30.07 -23.03 -6.30
C ALA A 124 -29.61 -24.49 -6.22
N GLN A 125 -28.39 -24.79 -6.68
CA GLN A 125 -27.78 -26.12 -6.62
C GLN A 125 -26.84 -26.31 -5.43
N GLY A 126 -26.74 -25.31 -4.54
CA GLY A 126 -25.87 -25.37 -3.36
C GLY A 126 -24.38 -25.37 -3.70
N LEU A 127 -23.99 -24.76 -4.83
CA LEU A 127 -22.60 -24.62 -5.25
C LEU A 127 -22.06 -23.21 -4.92
N PRO A 128 -20.77 -23.09 -4.54
CA PRO A 128 -19.79 -24.16 -4.34
C PRO A 128 -20.10 -25.00 -3.09
N LYS A 129 -19.68 -26.28 -3.08
CA LYS A 129 -19.77 -27.09 -1.87
C LYS A 129 -18.71 -26.56 -0.92
N SER A 130 -19.09 -25.65 -0.01
CA SER A 130 -18.21 -25.19 1.05
C SER A 130 -17.47 -26.40 1.64
N ALA A 131 -16.13 -26.33 1.72
CA ALA A 131 -15.31 -27.40 2.27
C ALA A 131 -15.96 -27.94 3.56
N PRO A 132 -16.02 -29.27 3.79
CA PRO A 132 -16.72 -29.85 4.92
C PRO A 132 -16.32 -29.16 6.23
N ASP A 133 -17.31 -28.64 6.93
CA ASP A 133 -17.13 -27.84 8.15
C ASP A 133 -17.18 -28.74 9.39
N GLY A 134 -16.53 -28.34 10.50
CA GLY A 134 -16.57 -29.11 11.74
C GLY A 134 -18.00 -29.39 12.20
N ASN A 135 -18.89 -28.41 12.04
CA ASN A 135 -20.33 -28.50 12.32
C ASN A 135 -21.04 -29.59 11.50
N SER A 136 -20.68 -29.76 10.22
CA SER A 136 -21.30 -30.78 9.36
C SER A 136 -20.95 -32.21 9.80
N MET A 137 -19.77 -32.40 10.41
CA MET A 137 -19.39 -33.68 10.99
C MET A 137 -20.20 -33.99 12.25
N ILE A 138 -20.57 -32.97 13.02
CA ILE A 138 -21.35 -33.11 14.25
C ILE A 138 -22.82 -33.40 13.93
N ASP A 139 -23.39 -32.72 12.93
CA ASP A 139 -24.77 -32.95 12.47
C ASP A 139 -24.95 -34.34 11.85
N SER A 140 -23.88 -34.94 11.35
CA SER A 140 -23.90 -36.29 10.79
C SER A 140 -23.95 -37.43 11.83
N LEU A 141 -23.93 -37.11 13.14
CA LEU A 141 -23.97 -38.15 14.17
C LEU A 141 -25.35 -38.81 14.24
N PRO A 142 -25.43 -40.16 14.11
CA PRO A 142 -26.68 -40.88 14.32
C PRO A 142 -27.08 -40.83 15.80
N MET A 143 -28.38 -40.70 16.04
CA MET A 143 -28.94 -40.82 17.40
C MET A 143 -28.59 -42.20 17.99
N GLY A 144 -27.95 -42.22 19.17
CA GLY A 144 -27.49 -43.44 19.82
C GLY A 144 -26.02 -43.82 19.58
N ALA A 145 -25.20 -42.92 19.03
CA ALA A 145 -23.75 -43.14 18.91
C ALA A 145 -23.07 -43.35 20.29
N SER A 146 -22.02 -44.18 20.32
CA SER A 146 -21.20 -44.41 21.51
C SER A 146 -20.36 -43.17 21.85
N ARG A 147 -20.05 -42.97 23.14
CA ARG A 147 -19.17 -41.89 23.65
C ARG A 147 -17.80 -41.85 22.96
N ALA A 148 -17.26 -43.01 22.60
CA ALA A 148 -15.99 -43.09 21.88
C ALA A 148 -16.10 -42.48 20.47
N VAL A 149 -17.19 -42.78 19.75
CA VAL A 149 -17.44 -42.24 18.40
C VAL A 149 -17.76 -40.75 18.47
N GLU A 150 -18.54 -40.33 19.47
CA GLU A 150 -18.83 -38.92 19.75
C GLU A 150 -17.54 -38.12 19.98
N GLY A 151 -16.64 -38.65 20.83
CA GLY A 151 -15.34 -38.03 21.12
C GLY A 151 -14.43 -37.90 19.90
N GLU A 152 -14.31 -38.97 19.10
CA GLU A 152 -13.53 -38.95 17.85
C GLU A 152 -14.07 -37.94 16.84
N LYS A 153 -15.39 -37.88 16.67
CA LYS A 153 -16.03 -36.91 15.77
C LYS A 153 -15.86 -35.47 16.26
N LEU A 154 -16.01 -35.23 17.55
CA LEU A 154 -15.77 -33.91 18.13
C LEU A 154 -14.30 -33.48 17.97
N ARG A 155 -13.35 -34.42 18.11
CA ARG A 155 -11.93 -34.17 17.86
C ARG A 155 -11.68 -33.78 16.41
N SER A 156 -12.15 -34.58 15.45
CA SER A 156 -12.00 -34.27 14.02
C SER A 156 -12.67 -32.94 13.64
N ALA A 157 -13.82 -32.60 14.23
CA ALA A 157 -14.46 -31.31 14.02
C ALA A 157 -13.56 -30.14 14.47
N ARG A 158 -12.98 -30.24 15.68
CA ARG A 158 -12.04 -29.22 16.20
C ARG A 158 -10.78 -29.09 15.33
N GLU A 159 -10.24 -30.21 14.84
CA GLU A 159 -9.10 -30.20 13.92
C GLU A 159 -9.41 -29.43 12.61
N MET A 160 -10.62 -29.62 12.07
CA MET A 160 -11.09 -28.90 10.87
C MET A 160 -11.34 -27.41 11.13
N ASP A 161 -11.97 -27.06 12.25
CA ASP A 161 -12.21 -25.66 12.60
C ASP A 161 -10.89 -24.90 12.82
N LEU A 162 -9.91 -25.54 13.47
CA LEU A 162 -8.56 -25.00 13.62
C LEU A 162 -7.84 -24.85 12.27
N ALA A 163 -7.90 -25.88 11.43
CA ALA A 163 -7.31 -25.83 10.09
C ALA A 163 -7.88 -24.65 9.28
N ARG A 164 -9.21 -24.49 9.24
CA ARG A 164 -9.87 -23.38 8.54
C ARG A 164 -9.47 -22.02 9.10
N THR A 165 -9.32 -21.90 10.41
CA THR A 165 -8.90 -20.65 11.05
C THR A 165 -7.46 -20.29 10.69
N ILE A 166 -6.57 -21.28 10.57
CA ILE A 166 -5.18 -21.08 10.16
C ILE A 166 -5.09 -20.76 8.66
N GLU A 167 -5.95 -21.36 7.82
CA GLU A 167 -6.06 -21.06 6.39
C GLU A 167 -6.54 -19.63 6.10
N ALA A 168 -7.18 -18.96 7.05
CA ALA A 168 -7.54 -17.55 6.92
C ALA A 168 -6.32 -16.61 6.93
N ILE A 169 -5.12 -17.10 7.25
CA ILE A 169 -3.87 -16.35 7.18
C ILE A 169 -3.40 -16.33 5.71
N ASP A 170 -3.25 -15.15 5.12
CA ASP A 170 -2.90 -14.95 3.69
C ASP A 170 -1.67 -15.74 3.18
N SER A 171 -0.74 -16.10 4.06
CA SER A 171 0.46 -16.86 3.70
C SER A 171 0.23 -18.38 3.62
N VAL A 172 -0.87 -18.87 4.18
CA VAL A 172 -1.22 -20.29 4.28
C VAL A 172 -2.24 -20.63 3.21
N GLU A 173 -1.91 -21.59 2.35
CA GLU A 173 -2.81 -22.09 1.31
C GLU A 173 -3.71 -23.23 1.84
N SER A 174 -3.14 -24.14 2.63
CA SER A 174 -3.90 -25.19 3.31
C SER A 174 -3.25 -25.55 4.64
N ALA A 175 -4.05 -25.89 5.65
CA ALA A 175 -3.54 -26.33 6.94
C ALA A 175 -4.11 -27.70 7.31
N LYS A 176 -3.33 -28.53 7.99
CA LYS A 176 -3.78 -29.77 8.60
C LYS A 176 -3.34 -29.80 10.05
N VAL A 177 -4.30 -30.00 10.94
CA VAL A 177 -4.06 -30.05 12.38
C VAL A 177 -4.36 -31.47 12.86
N HIS A 178 -3.44 -32.03 13.64
CA HIS A 178 -3.64 -33.30 14.34
C HIS A 178 -3.55 -33.08 15.83
N LEU A 179 -4.57 -33.55 16.54
CA LEU A 179 -4.72 -33.38 17.97
C LEU A 179 -4.64 -34.72 18.70
N ALA A 180 -3.70 -34.82 19.63
CA ALA A 180 -3.63 -35.93 20.57
C ALA A 180 -4.19 -35.47 21.93
N VAL A 181 -5.51 -35.58 22.09
CA VAL A 181 -6.23 -35.29 23.33
C VAL A 181 -6.92 -36.57 23.78
N GLU A 182 -6.68 -36.98 25.01
CA GLU A 182 -7.36 -38.11 25.64
C GLU A 182 -8.69 -37.66 26.27
N PRO A 183 -9.76 -38.49 26.22
CA PRO A 183 -11.01 -38.17 26.88
C PRO A 183 -10.84 -38.16 28.41
N PRO A 184 -11.57 -37.29 29.14
CA PRO A 184 -11.45 -37.21 30.59
C PRO A 184 -11.89 -38.52 31.24
N SER A 185 -11.00 -39.13 32.02
CA SER A 185 -11.28 -40.33 32.83
C SER A 185 -11.23 -39.99 34.32
N VAL A 186 -12.22 -40.46 35.07
CA VAL A 186 -12.26 -40.36 36.54
C VAL A 186 -11.37 -41.41 37.23
N PHE A 187 -10.87 -42.39 36.47
CA PHE A 187 -10.09 -43.51 36.99
C PHE A 187 -8.58 -43.31 36.88
N LEU A 188 -8.12 -42.35 36.06
CA LEU A 188 -6.70 -42.02 35.93
C LEU A 188 -6.36 -40.81 36.80
N ARG A 189 -5.39 -40.96 37.70
CA ARG A 189 -4.83 -39.86 38.50
C ARG A 189 -3.90 -38.98 37.66
N ASP A 190 -3.10 -39.59 36.80
CA ASP A 190 -2.21 -38.91 35.87
C ASP A 190 -2.76 -39.02 34.45
N ARG A 191 -2.99 -37.87 33.83
CA ARG A 191 -3.46 -37.76 32.45
C ARG A 191 -2.28 -37.44 31.54
N ALA A 192 -2.26 -38.03 30.34
CA ALA A 192 -1.32 -37.59 29.34
C ALA A 192 -1.62 -36.14 28.96
N LYS A 193 -0.58 -35.30 28.89
CA LYS A 193 -0.74 -33.92 28.44
C LYS A 193 -1.14 -33.92 26.96
N PRO A 194 -2.09 -33.06 26.55
CA PRO A 194 -2.46 -32.97 25.15
C PRO A 194 -1.30 -32.44 24.32
N THR A 195 -1.17 -32.93 23.09
CA THR A 195 -0.14 -32.48 22.13
C THR A 195 -0.78 -32.21 20.77
N ALA A 196 -0.17 -31.36 19.97
CA ALA A 196 -0.66 -31.05 18.63
C ALA A 196 0.47 -30.98 17.59
N SER A 197 0.14 -31.36 16.35
CA SER A 197 1.00 -31.12 15.19
C SER A 197 0.23 -30.41 14.10
N VAL A 198 0.83 -29.37 13.54
CA VAL A 198 0.25 -28.53 12.50
C VAL A 198 1.16 -28.62 11.28
N MET A 199 0.63 -29.15 10.19
CA MET A 199 1.29 -29.15 8.89
C MET A 199 0.69 -28.05 8.03
N LEU A 200 1.54 -27.17 7.52
CA LEU A 200 1.16 -26.04 6.69
C LEU A 200 1.59 -26.28 5.26
N ARG A 201 0.74 -25.86 4.32
CA ARG A 201 1.11 -25.62 2.94
C ARG A 201 1.06 -24.12 2.70
N LEU A 202 2.20 -23.51 2.42
CA LEU A 202 2.33 -22.08 2.15
C LEU A 202 2.07 -21.76 0.68
N ALA A 203 1.52 -20.58 0.44
CA ALA A 203 1.34 -20.07 -0.92
C ALA A 203 2.70 -19.91 -1.62
N GLN A 204 2.72 -20.09 -2.94
CA GLN A 204 3.95 -20.09 -3.74
C GLN A 204 4.78 -18.80 -3.53
N GLY A 205 6.06 -18.98 -3.19
CA GLY A 205 7.00 -17.87 -2.95
C GLY A 205 6.78 -17.10 -1.65
N ARG A 206 5.87 -17.54 -0.77
CA ARG A 206 5.68 -16.94 0.56
C ARG A 206 6.31 -17.79 1.67
N THR A 207 6.76 -17.10 2.71
CA THR A 207 7.24 -17.71 3.96
C THR A 207 6.48 -17.09 5.13
N LEU A 208 6.29 -17.86 6.20
CA LEU A 208 5.76 -17.32 7.45
C LEU A 208 6.84 -16.58 8.22
N THR A 209 6.45 -15.48 8.88
CA THR A 209 7.30 -14.81 9.87
C THR A 209 7.21 -15.51 11.23
N ASP A 210 8.24 -15.38 12.07
CA ASP A 210 8.24 -15.99 13.42
C ASP A 210 7.04 -15.52 14.27
N GLN A 211 6.60 -14.27 14.06
CA GLN A 211 5.40 -13.74 14.71
C GLN A 211 4.14 -14.47 14.24
N GLN A 212 4.01 -14.76 12.95
CA GLN A 212 2.88 -15.53 12.42
C GLN A 212 2.91 -16.98 12.93
N VAL A 213 4.08 -17.61 13.00
CA VAL A 213 4.21 -18.96 13.56
C VAL A 213 3.84 -18.98 15.04
N SER A 214 4.34 -18.02 15.83
CA SER A 214 3.99 -17.89 17.24
C SER A 214 2.49 -17.66 17.43
N ALA A 215 1.86 -16.84 16.57
CA ALA A 215 0.42 -16.63 16.60
C ALA A 215 -0.37 -17.94 16.34
N ILE A 216 0.07 -18.76 15.38
CA ILE A 216 -0.53 -20.08 15.11
C ILE A 216 -0.40 -20.99 16.34
N VAL A 217 0.79 -21.06 16.96
CA VAL A 217 1.03 -21.86 18.16
C VAL A 217 0.13 -21.42 19.31
N HIS A 218 0.02 -20.12 19.58
CA HIS A 218 -0.83 -19.60 20.65
C HIS A 218 -2.33 -19.75 20.36
N LEU A 219 -2.75 -19.64 19.10
CA LEU A 219 -4.13 -19.92 18.69
C LEU A 219 -4.51 -21.37 19.01
N VAL A 220 -3.66 -22.33 18.63
CA VAL A 220 -3.92 -23.75 18.89
C VAL A 220 -3.87 -24.04 20.40
N ALA A 221 -2.88 -23.52 21.12
CA ALA A 221 -2.75 -23.69 22.57
C ALA A 221 -3.96 -23.16 23.34
N SER A 222 -4.50 -22.00 22.95
CA SER A 222 -5.67 -21.41 23.61
C SER A 222 -6.99 -22.09 23.25
N SER A 223 -7.05 -22.78 22.12
CA SER A 223 -8.25 -23.47 21.65
C SER A 223 -8.50 -24.82 22.31
N ILE A 224 -7.47 -25.40 22.96
CA ILE A 224 -7.54 -26.73 23.58
C ILE A 224 -7.20 -26.62 25.07
N PRO A 225 -8.04 -27.15 25.97
CA PRO A 225 -7.74 -27.14 27.40
C PRO A 225 -6.44 -27.86 27.72
N GLU A 226 -5.64 -27.30 28.63
CA GLU A 226 -4.39 -27.89 29.15
C GLU A 226 -3.27 -28.11 28.10
N LEU A 227 -3.39 -27.53 26.90
CA LEU A 227 -2.35 -27.57 25.87
C LEU A 227 -1.34 -26.44 26.05
N ASN A 228 -0.07 -26.76 26.27
CA ASN A 228 0.98 -25.74 26.33
C ASN A 228 1.50 -25.40 24.92
N PRO A 229 1.93 -24.16 24.68
CA PRO A 229 2.62 -23.76 23.44
C PRO A 229 3.85 -24.62 23.10
N GLN A 230 4.50 -25.18 24.13
CA GLN A 230 5.67 -26.05 23.99
C GLN A 230 5.31 -27.48 23.56
N ASP A 231 4.04 -27.87 23.57
CA ASP A 231 3.60 -29.21 23.19
C ASP A 231 3.06 -29.23 21.74
N ILE A 232 3.37 -28.18 20.97
CA ILE A 232 2.87 -27.93 19.61
C ILE A 232 4.04 -27.86 18.64
N SER A 233 3.97 -28.68 17.59
CA SER A 233 4.92 -28.66 16.47
C SER A 233 4.27 -28.08 15.22
N VAL A 234 4.92 -27.12 14.58
CA VAL A 234 4.45 -26.52 13.32
C VAL A 234 5.47 -26.82 12.23
N VAL A 235 5.05 -27.48 11.16
CA VAL A 235 5.92 -27.97 10.08
C VAL A 235 5.41 -27.47 8.73
N ASP A 236 6.33 -27.11 7.86
CA ASP A 236 6.08 -26.65 6.50
C ASP A 236 6.03 -27.80 5.47
N GLN A 237 5.53 -27.56 4.24
CA GLN A 237 5.45 -28.59 3.19
C GLN A 237 6.82 -29.20 2.82
N ASN A 238 7.91 -28.48 3.08
CA ASN A 238 9.27 -28.91 2.80
C ASN A 238 9.91 -29.70 3.95
N GLY A 239 9.15 -30.02 5.01
CA GLY A 239 9.64 -30.74 6.18
C GLY A 239 10.46 -29.87 7.15
N ARG A 240 10.43 -28.54 7.00
CA ARG A 240 11.08 -27.61 7.93
C ARG A 240 10.19 -27.39 9.15
N LEU A 241 10.73 -27.65 10.35
CA LEU A 241 10.10 -27.25 11.60
C LEU A 241 10.15 -25.73 11.71
N LEU A 242 8.99 -25.09 11.84
CA LEU A 242 8.84 -23.64 12.00
C LEU A 242 8.70 -23.25 13.48
N SER A 243 8.23 -24.17 14.33
CA SER A 243 8.09 -23.91 15.77
C SER A 243 9.45 -24.02 16.48
N ASN A 244 9.95 -22.89 16.99
CA ASN A 244 11.16 -22.82 17.81
C ASN A 244 10.88 -23.29 19.23
N ASN A 245 10.90 -24.61 19.43
CA ASN A 245 10.71 -25.21 20.75
C ASN A 245 11.89 -26.09 21.20
N ASP A 246 12.92 -26.20 20.37
CA ASP A 246 14.16 -26.87 20.74
C ASP A 246 15.03 -26.01 21.66
N ALA A 247 15.89 -26.65 22.46
CA ALA A 247 16.82 -26.02 23.40
C ALA A 247 17.76 -24.99 22.74
N ASN A 248 18.04 -25.13 21.44
CA ASN A 248 18.83 -24.16 20.65
C ASN A 248 18.12 -22.80 20.48
N SER A 249 16.81 -22.73 20.78
CA SER A 249 16.04 -21.47 20.74
C SER A 249 16.53 -20.45 21.77
N ALA A 250 17.19 -20.87 22.85
CA ALA A 250 17.75 -19.95 23.84
C ALA A 250 18.94 -19.17 23.24
N ASP A 251 19.81 -19.85 22.51
CA ASP A 251 20.98 -19.25 21.85
C ASP A 251 20.54 -18.36 20.68
N ASP A 252 19.56 -18.81 19.87
CA ASP A 252 18.98 -17.99 18.80
C ASP A 252 18.33 -16.71 19.33
N ARG A 253 17.64 -16.77 20.48
CA ARG A 253 17.08 -15.58 21.13
C ARG A 253 18.16 -14.64 21.64
N GLN A 254 19.25 -15.17 22.20
CA GLN A 254 20.38 -14.35 22.64
C GLN A 254 21.01 -13.61 21.47
N LEU A 255 21.20 -14.30 20.34
CA LEU A 255 21.71 -13.70 19.10
C LEU A 255 20.77 -12.62 18.56
N ALA A 256 19.46 -12.90 18.49
CA ALA A 256 18.47 -11.92 18.03
C ALA A 256 18.37 -10.68 18.94
N VAL A 257 18.59 -10.83 20.25
CA VAL A 257 18.69 -9.70 21.18
C VAL A 257 19.97 -8.90 20.94
N GLN A 258 21.09 -9.58 20.70
CA GLN A 258 22.35 -8.93 20.35
C GLN A 258 22.20 -8.10 19.07
N ASP A 259 21.70 -8.70 17.99
CA ASP A 259 21.49 -8.01 16.70
C ASP A 259 20.60 -6.77 16.86
N ARG A 260 19.51 -6.88 17.64
CA ARG A 260 18.61 -5.75 17.91
C ARG A 260 19.30 -4.61 18.67
N VAL A 261 20.18 -4.94 19.61
CA VAL A 261 20.96 -3.94 20.36
C VAL A 261 21.98 -3.29 19.44
N GLU A 262 22.71 -4.07 18.65
CA GLU A 262 23.69 -3.59 17.66
C GLU A 262 23.02 -2.66 16.63
N ASP A 263 21.88 -3.05 16.08
CA ASP A 263 21.10 -2.25 15.13
C ASP A 263 20.61 -0.93 15.72
N ARG A 264 20.17 -0.94 16.98
CA ARG A 264 19.76 0.29 17.67
C ARG A 264 20.92 1.28 17.78
N TYR A 265 22.10 0.82 18.16
CA TYR A 265 23.29 1.67 18.24
C TYR A 265 23.75 2.12 16.85
N ARG A 266 23.74 1.23 15.85
CA ARG A 266 24.04 1.55 14.45
C ARG A 266 23.12 2.65 13.93
N GLN A 267 21.81 2.51 14.10
CA GLN A 267 20.82 3.54 13.72
C GLN A 267 21.05 4.87 14.44
N SER A 268 21.43 4.84 15.72
CA SER A 268 21.72 6.06 16.50
C SER A 268 22.94 6.79 15.92
N VAL A 269 24.00 6.06 15.56
CA VAL A 269 25.20 6.64 14.93
C VAL A 269 24.87 7.16 13.53
N VAL A 270 24.09 6.42 12.75
CA VAL A 270 23.65 6.84 11.40
C VAL A 270 22.82 8.12 11.46
N ALA A 271 21.82 8.20 12.36
CA ALA A 271 20.98 9.38 12.52
C ALA A 271 21.78 10.63 12.91
N LEU A 272 22.85 10.44 13.68
CA LEU A 272 23.75 11.50 14.13
C LEU A 272 24.70 11.98 13.01
N LEU A 273 25.27 11.06 12.25
CA LEU A 273 26.29 11.37 11.23
C LEU A 273 25.69 11.81 9.89
N THR A 274 24.46 11.37 9.56
CA THR A 274 23.80 11.69 8.28
C THR A 274 23.67 13.19 8.01
N PRO A 275 23.25 14.05 8.95
CA PRO A 275 23.14 15.49 8.71
C PRO A 275 24.49 16.20 8.49
N ILE A 276 25.58 15.64 9.03
CA ILE A 276 26.92 16.24 8.96
C ILE A 276 27.65 15.79 7.70
N LEU A 277 27.54 14.51 7.35
CA LEU A 277 28.34 13.87 6.31
C LEU A 277 27.55 13.59 5.04
N GLY A 278 26.22 13.50 5.10
CA GLY A 278 25.36 13.04 4.01
C GLY A 278 25.22 11.51 3.96
N ALA A 279 24.09 11.04 3.44
CA ALA A 279 23.86 9.61 3.24
C ALA A 279 24.88 9.01 2.27
N GLY A 280 25.45 7.85 2.61
CA GLY A 280 26.43 7.13 1.78
C GLY A 280 27.88 7.57 1.94
N ASN A 281 28.17 8.65 2.68
CA ASN A 281 29.54 9.15 2.90
C ASN A 281 30.19 8.62 4.19
N PHE A 282 29.55 7.63 4.84
CA PHE A 282 30.08 6.94 6.00
C PHE A 282 29.46 5.55 6.11
N SER A 283 30.16 4.62 6.76
CA SER A 283 29.69 3.28 7.09
C SER A 283 30.06 2.98 8.54
N THR A 284 29.17 2.32 9.27
CA THR A 284 29.31 2.07 10.70
C THR A 284 29.06 0.60 10.99
N GLU A 285 29.96 -0.03 11.72
CA GLU A 285 29.76 -1.36 12.27
C GLU A 285 29.77 -1.27 13.80
N VAL A 286 28.84 -1.97 14.43
CA VAL A 286 28.70 -1.97 15.89
C VAL A 286 28.62 -3.40 16.35
N HIS A 287 29.49 -3.76 17.28
CA HIS A 287 29.46 -5.06 17.95
C HIS A 287 29.21 -4.86 19.45
N ALA A 288 28.21 -5.54 19.98
CA ALA A 288 27.82 -5.45 21.38
C ALA A 288 27.99 -6.81 22.06
N GLU A 289 28.86 -6.88 23.06
CA GLU A 289 28.96 -8.03 23.94
C GLU A 289 27.92 -7.87 25.05
N LEU A 290 26.95 -8.78 25.11
CA LEU A 290 25.88 -8.77 26.11
C LEU A 290 26.15 -9.78 27.23
N ASN A 291 25.77 -9.43 28.45
CA ASN A 291 25.79 -10.34 29.57
C ASN A 291 24.41 -10.98 29.79
N PHE A 292 24.29 -12.27 29.49
CA PHE A 292 23.09 -13.08 29.72
C PHE A 292 23.15 -13.92 31.01
N ALA A 293 24.18 -13.76 31.84
CA ALA A 293 24.28 -14.49 33.09
C ALA A 293 23.22 -14.01 34.09
N GLU A 294 22.32 -14.90 34.50
CA GLU A 294 21.39 -14.64 35.59
C GLU A 294 22.14 -14.78 36.93
N ARG A 295 22.26 -13.66 37.65
CA ARG A 295 22.88 -13.61 38.97
C ARG A 295 21.85 -13.19 40.01
N GLN A 296 21.66 -14.06 41.00
CA GLN A 296 20.88 -13.76 42.19
C GLN A 296 21.82 -13.68 43.39
N ALA A 297 21.85 -12.52 44.04
CA ALA A 297 22.61 -12.28 45.26
C ALA A 297 21.65 -11.98 46.41
N THR A 298 21.71 -12.77 47.47
CA THR A 298 20.99 -12.51 48.72
C THR A 298 22.00 -12.00 49.74
N ARG A 299 21.86 -10.75 50.18
CA ARG A 299 22.65 -10.14 51.25
C ARG A 299 21.79 -10.02 52.49
N GLU A 300 22.25 -10.63 53.58
CA GLU A 300 21.66 -10.49 54.90
C GLU A 300 22.60 -9.65 55.77
N THR A 301 22.13 -8.47 56.19
CA THR A 301 22.90 -7.54 57.03
C THR A 301 22.20 -7.39 58.38
N TYR A 302 23.00 -7.41 59.45
CA TYR A 302 22.56 -7.17 60.82
C TYR A 302 23.12 -5.83 61.32
N PRO A 303 22.37 -4.72 61.25
CA PRO A 303 22.83 -3.43 61.76
C PRO A 303 23.02 -3.49 63.28
N GLN A 304 24.24 -3.18 63.75
CA GLN A 304 24.58 -3.22 65.17
C GLN A 304 23.87 -2.11 65.98
N ASP A 305 23.50 -1.01 65.33
CA ASP A 305 22.82 0.14 65.96
C ASP A 305 21.36 -0.15 66.35
N GLU A 306 20.77 -1.21 65.78
CA GLU A 306 19.41 -1.65 66.06
C GLU A 306 19.34 -2.81 67.06
N ALA A 307 20.46 -3.19 67.68
CA ALA A 307 20.43 -4.19 68.75
C ALA A 307 19.54 -3.69 69.90
N ARG A 308 18.44 -4.40 70.16
CA ARG A 308 17.53 -4.11 71.27
C ARG A 308 17.57 -5.28 72.24
N LEU A 309 17.78 -4.97 73.52
CA LEU A 309 17.76 -5.97 74.59
C LEU A 309 16.32 -6.48 74.74
N ARG A 310 16.10 -7.78 74.49
CA ARG A 310 14.79 -8.43 74.61
C ARG A 310 14.56 -8.96 76.03
N SER A 311 15.59 -9.58 76.62
CA SER A 311 15.52 -10.08 78.00
C SER A 311 16.89 -10.08 78.65
N GLU A 312 16.93 -9.69 79.92
CA GLU A 312 18.11 -9.78 80.78
C GLU A 312 17.73 -10.56 82.03
N GLN A 313 18.46 -11.64 82.28
CA GLN A 313 18.32 -12.44 83.50
C GLN A 313 19.69 -12.49 84.18
N GLY A 314 19.77 -12.03 85.42
CA GLY A 314 21.00 -12.08 86.17
C GLY A 314 20.81 -12.49 87.62
N SER A 315 21.89 -12.97 88.21
CA SER A 315 22.01 -13.23 89.64
C SER A 315 23.21 -12.46 90.17
N TRP A 316 22.99 -11.70 91.23
CA TRP A 316 24.05 -11.12 92.02
C TRP A 316 24.25 -11.99 93.26
N GLN A 317 25.49 -12.43 93.50
CA GLN A 317 25.87 -13.12 94.72
C GLN A 317 26.99 -12.34 95.39
N SER A 318 26.70 -11.74 96.54
CA SER A 318 27.72 -11.23 97.44
C SER A 318 28.10 -12.35 98.41
N ASP A 319 29.37 -12.75 98.38
CA ASP A 319 29.93 -13.64 99.41
C ASP A 319 30.65 -12.79 100.47
N PRO A 320 30.12 -12.68 101.70
CA PRO A 320 30.85 -12.08 102.81
C PRO A 320 31.88 -13.04 103.45
N ARG A 321 32.29 -14.13 102.78
CA ARG A 321 33.28 -15.09 103.33
C ARG A 321 34.71 -14.71 103.00
N GLY A 322 35.18 -13.74 103.77
CA GLY A 322 36.59 -13.52 104.05
C GLY A 322 36.94 -13.83 105.51
N GLN A 323 36.30 -14.81 106.17
CA GLN A 323 36.78 -15.30 107.48
C GLN A 323 36.25 -16.71 107.76
N GLY A 324 37.12 -17.71 107.60
CA GLY A 324 36.92 -19.04 108.15
C GLY A 324 37.11 -19.02 109.67
N ASN A 325 36.24 -19.75 110.38
CA ASN A 325 36.27 -20.01 111.82
C ASN A 325 36.27 -18.78 112.74
N GLY A 326 35.09 -18.20 112.93
CA GLY A 326 34.75 -17.39 114.10
C GLY A 326 33.29 -17.66 114.45
N GLU A 327 33.03 -18.09 115.68
CA GLU A 327 31.71 -18.39 116.23
C GLU A 327 30.69 -17.29 115.92
N ALA A 328 29.45 -17.69 115.66
CA ALA A 328 28.31 -16.79 115.62
C ALA A 328 28.08 -16.17 117.01
N GLY A 329 28.83 -15.10 117.31
CA GLY A 329 28.80 -14.36 118.57
C GLY A 329 28.22 -12.97 118.36
N GLY A 330 26.89 -12.87 118.32
CA GLY A 330 26.19 -11.59 118.32
C GLY A 330 24.71 -11.82 118.63
N ILE A 331 24.23 -11.26 119.74
CA ILE A 331 22.82 -11.36 120.15
C ILE A 331 21.92 -10.60 119.15
N PRO A 332 20.77 -11.17 118.74
CA PRO A 332 19.82 -10.48 117.87
C PRO A 332 19.34 -9.16 118.49
N GLY A 333 19.52 -8.03 117.79
CA GLY A 333 18.86 -6.75 118.13
C GLY A 333 19.70 -5.46 118.16
N ALA A 334 20.96 -5.43 117.71
CA ALA A 334 21.72 -4.18 117.62
C ALA A 334 21.72 -3.61 116.18
N LEU A 335 21.38 -2.31 116.06
CA LEU A 335 21.31 -1.57 114.79
C LEU A 335 22.72 -1.21 114.27
N SER A 336 23.27 -2.03 113.37
CA SER A 336 24.51 -1.70 112.65
C SER A 336 24.20 -0.96 111.35
N ASN A 337 23.98 0.35 111.46
CA ASN A 337 23.87 1.25 110.31
C ASN A 337 25.14 2.11 110.25
N GLN A 338 26.00 1.89 109.25
CA GLN A 338 27.03 2.85 108.86
C GLN A 338 26.91 3.13 107.36
N ALA A 339 26.78 4.41 107.03
CA ALA A 339 26.67 4.87 105.65
C ALA A 339 28.04 4.77 104.95
N PRO A 340 28.10 4.27 103.69
CA PRO A 340 29.32 4.32 102.90
C PRO A 340 29.76 5.76 102.59
N VAL A 341 31.06 6.00 102.65
CA VAL A 341 31.72 7.28 102.33
C VAL A 341 31.58 7.63 100.84
N ASN A 342 31.36 8.92 100.55
CA ASN A 342 31.15 9.46 99.21
C ASN A 342 32.27 9.08 98.21
N PRO A 343 31.95 8.60 97.00
CA PRO A 343 32.93 8.34 95.96
C PRO A 343 33.49 9.64 95.35
N THR A 344 34.81 9.71 95.22
CA THR A 344 35.54 10.77 94.51
C THR A 344 35.27 10.69 93.01
N VAL A 345 34.71 11.75 92.45
CA VAL A 345 34.41 11.85 91.02
C VAL A 345 35.69 12.15 90.25
N THR A 346 36.20 11.17 89.49
CA THR A 346 37.24 11.41 88.49
C THR A 346 36.55 11.91 87.21
N GLN A 347 36.33 13.22 87.11
CA GLN A 347 35.83 13.82 85.87
C GLN A 347 36.91 13.75 84.79
N THR A 348 36.61 13.07 83.70
CA THR A 348 37.45 13.01 82.50
C THR A 348 36.75 13.80 81.39
N ASN A 349 37.37 14.88 80.90
CA ASN A 349 36.87 15.64 79.76
C ASN A 349 37.16 14.91 78.42
N PRO A 350 36.42 15.21 77.34
CA PRO A 350 36.24 14.34 76.16
C PRO A 350 37.45 14.19 75.21
N ASN A 351 38.68 14.47 75.64
CA ASN A 351 39.86 14.48 74.75
C ASN A 351 41.06 13.67 75.28
N GLY A 352 40.85 12.74 76.22
CA GLY A 352 41.78 11.61 76.41
C GLY A 352 43.23 11.93 76.79
N GLN A 353 43.49 12.94 77.63
CA GLN A 353 44.81 13.15 78.23
C GLN A 353 44.72 13.41 79.74
N ALA A 354 45.48 12.62 80.52
CA ALA A 354 45.60 12.74 81.96
C ALA A 354 46.56 13.88 82.33
N VAL A 355 46.10 14.82 83.16
CA VAL A 355 46.94 15.89 83.73
C VAL A 355 47.44 15.43 85.10
N GLN A 356 48.75 15.20 85.22
CA GLN A 356 49.45 15.04 86.50
C GLN A 356 49.95 16.41 86.97
N GLN A 357 49.54 16.81 88.17
CA GLN A 357 50.17 17.88 88.96
C GLN A 357 49.81 17.61 90.43
N GLY A 358 50.70 17.62 91.42
CA GLY A 358 52.11 17.93 91.47
C GLY A 358 52.67 17.52 92.84
N GLN A 359 54.00 17.54 92.93
CA GLN A 359 54.85 17.10 94.02
C GLN A 359 54.71 17.90 95.32
N THR A 360 55.09 17.26 96.43
CA THR A 360 56.14 17.64 97.42
C THR A 360 55.90 16.75 98.66
N GLY A 361 56.84 16.05 99.27
CA GLY A 361 58.28 16.23 99.41
C GLY A 361 58.58 16.24 100.91
N ASN A 362 59.22 15.17 101.41
CA ASN A 362 60.13 15.09 102.57
C ASN A 362 59.83 13.99 103.60
N GLY A 363 60.73 13.00 103.64
CA GLY A 363 61.70 12.91 104.73
C GLY A 363 61.33 12.08 105.97
N ALA A 364 62.06 10.97 106.10
CA ALA A 364 62.58 10.35 107.32
C ALA A 364 61.73 9.26 108.03
N ASN A 365 62.27 8.04 107.93
CA ASN A 365 62.47 7.04 108.99
C ASN A 365 61.59 7.11 110.25
N ALA A 366 60.85 6.03 110.51
CA ALA A 366 61.03 5.21 111.71
C ALA A 366 60.18 3.95 111.64
N ALA A 367 60.81 2.82 111.94
CA ALA A 367 60.18 1.55 112.18
C ALA A 367 59.20 1.64 113.36
N ALA A 368 57.97 1.18 113.15
CA ALA A 368 57.12 0.55 114.16
C ALA A 368 55.82 0.07 113.50
N GLN A 369 55.66 -1.25 113.42
CA GLN A 369 54.35 -1.89 113.45
C GLN A 369 53.61 -1.35 114.69
N PRO A 370 52.32 -0.95 114.62
CA PRO A 370 51.24 -1.95 114.70
C PRO A 370 49.91 -1.57 114.00
N GLY A 371 49.21 -2.61 113.49
CA GLY A 371 47.75 -2.66 113.41
C GLY A 371 47.07 -1.89 112.29
N THR A 372 46.93 -2.50 111.11
CA THR A 372 45.94 -2.08 110.10
C THR A 372 44.60 -2.81 110.32
N PRO A 373 43.46 -2.08 110.31
CA PRO A 373 42.12 -2.61 110.53
C PRO A 373 41.62 -3.51 109.39
N PRO A 374 40.65 -4.41 109.65
CA PRO A 374 40.17 -5.37 108.66
C PRO A 374 39.33 -4.67 107.58
N ASN A 375 39.75 -4.82 106.33
CA ASN A 375 38.98 -4.46 105.15
C ASN A 375 37.99 -5.62 104.88
N PRO A 376 36.65 -5.44 104.89
CA PRO A 376 35.75 -6.51 104.49
C PRO A 376 35.85 -6.70 102.97
N VAL A 377 36.51 -7.77 102.55
CA VAL A 377 36.52 -8.22 101.15
C VAL A 377 35.14 -8.78 100.83
N LEU A 378 34.24 -7.92 100.34
CA LEU A 378 32.98 -8.35 99.75
C LEU A 378 33.29 -8.83 98.33
N LYS A 379 33.25 -10.15 98.11
CA LYS A 379 33.41 -10.70 96.76
C LYS A 379 32.03 -10.71 96.11
N THR A 380 31.76 -9.74 95.26
CA THR A 380 30.51 -9.68 94.48
C THR A 380 30.73 -10.39 93.15
N GLU A 381 30.04 -11.50 92.94
CA GLU A 381 29.95 -12.19 91.65
C GLU A 381 28.62 -11.80 90.98
N GLU A 382 28.73 -11.17 89.81
CA GLU A 382 27.58 -10.81 88.97
C GLU A 382 27.60 -11.67 87.71
N THR A 383 26.51 -12.38 87.44
CA THR A 383 26.34 -13.13 86.20
C THR A 383 25.04 -12.68 85.55
N PHE A 384 25.12 -12.21 84.30
CA PHE A 384 23.97 -11.77 83.50
C PHE A 384 23.95 -12.48 82.14
N ASN A 385 22.79 -13.03 81.78
CA ASN A 385 22.46 -13.51 80.45
C ASN A 385 21.56 -12.48 79.76
N ARG A 386 22.05 -11.89 78.67
CA ARG A 386 21.34 -10.87 77.88
C ARG A 386 21.01 -11.42 76.50
N ASN A 387 19.73 -11.44 76.15
CA ASN A 387 19.27 -11.78 74.81
C ASN A 387 18.95 -10.50 74.04
N PHE A 388 19.54 -10.37 72.87
CA PHE A 388 19.31 -9.24 71.97
C PHE A 388 18.47 -9.69 70.78
N GLU A 389 17.52 -8.84 70.37
CA GLU A 389 16.95 -8.89 69.04
C GLU A 389 17.76 -7.96 68.15
N LEU A 390 18.29 -8.50 67.06
CA LEU A 390 18.97 -7.73 66.02
C LEU A 390 17.98 -7.49 64.88
N GLY A 391 17.95 -6.26 64.37
CA GLY A 391 17.33 -5.99 63.08
C GLY A 391 17.95 -6.88 62.00
N ARG A 392 17.14 -7.35 61.07
CA ARG A 392 17.58 -8.15 59.92
C ARG A 392 17.13 -7.47 58.64
N GLU A 393 18.09 -7.05 57.83
CA GLU A 393 17.83 -6.57 56.48
C GLU A 393 18.21 -7.65 55.48
N VAL A 394 17.22 -8.17 54.74
CA VAL A 394 17.45 -9.12 53.64
C VAL A 394 17.24 -8.37 52.33
N SER A 395 18.32 -8.16 51.59
CA SER A 395 18.29 -7.61 50.24
C SER A 395 18.49 -8.74 49.23
N VAL A 396 17.52 -8.91 48.33
CA VAL A 396 17.61 -9.85 47.20
C VAL A 396 17.80 -9.04 45.93
N THR A 397 19.01 -9.05 45.41
CA THR A 397 19.33 -8.42 44.13
C THR A 397 19.26 -9.47 43.03
N ARG A 398 18.45 -9.20 42.00
CA ARG A 398 18.41 -9.95 40.76
C ARG A 398 18.94 -9.05 39.65
N ASP A 399 20.09 -9.40 39.10
CA ASP A 399 20.69 -8.62 38.02
C ASP A 399 19.84 -8.76 36.75
N ALA A 400 19.67 -7.67 36.02
CA ALA A 400 18.97 -7.69 34.74
C ALA A 400 19.81 -8.44 33.70
N VAL A 401 19.20 -9.40 33.01
CA VAL A 401 19.81 -10.11 31.88
C VAL A 401 19.80 -9.23 30.61
N GLY A 402 20.82 -9.36 29.78
CA GLY A 402 20.94 -8.61 28.53
C GLY A 402 21.55 -7.21 28.70
N THR A 403 22.30 -6.98 29.77
CA THR A 403 23.07 -5.73 29.94
C THR A 403 24.27 -5.71 29.00
N VAL A 404 24.61 -4.52 28.47
CA VAL A 404 25.79 -4.34 27.62
C VAL A 404 27.04 -4.46 28.46
N LYS A 405 27.85 -5.49 28.22
CA LYS A 405 29.13 -5.70 28.87
C LYS A 405 30.24 -4.87 28.23
N ARG A 406 30.24 -4.80 26.89
CA ARG A 406 31.22 -4.03 26.12
C ARG A 406 30.67 -3.67 24.75
N LEU A 407 30.98 -2.46 24.28
CA LEU A 407 30.61 -1.97 22.96
C LEU A 407 31.85 -1.68 22.12
N SER A 408 31.89 -2.19 20.89
CA SER A 408 32.93 -1.88 19.91
C SER A 408 32.29 -1.23 18.69
N VAL A 409 32.66 0.03 18.42
CA VAL A 409 32.11 0.80 17.29
C VAL A 409 33.23 1.16 16.33
N ALA A 410 33.07 0.76 15.07
CA ALA A 410 33.96 1.14 13.99
C ALA A 410 33.21 2.03 13.00
N VAL A 411 33.74 3.22 12.73
CA VAL A 411 33.15 4.16 11.78
C VAL A 411 34.16 4.46 10.67
N ALA A 412 33.82 4.08 9.46
CA ALA A 412 34.53 4.45 8.25
C ALA A 412 33.89 5.71 7.66
N LEU A 413 34.71 6.71 7.36
CA LEU A 413 34.30 8.00 6.83
C LEU A 413 34.86 8.15 5.42
N ASP A 414 34.07 8.64 4.48
CA ASP A 414 34.58 9.03 3.16
C ASP A 414 35.55 10.23 3.29
N ASN A 415 36.21 10.60 2.20
CA ASN A 415 36.95 11.86 2.13
C ASN A 415 36.00 13.07 2.18
N GLY A 416 36.54 14.26 2.45
CA GLY A 416 35.77 15.50 2.37
C GLY A 416 35.25 15.79 0.96
N ALA A 417 34.38 16.80 0.81
CA ALA A 417 33.86 17.22 -0.50
C ALA A 417 34.97 17.54 -1.53
N ASP A 418 36.16 17.93 -1.03
CA ASP A 418 37.35 18.23 -1.83
C ASP A 418 38.18 16.99 -2.23
N GLY A 419 37.72 15.78 -1.89
CA GLY A 419 38.41 14.51 -2.16
C GLY A 419 39.65 14.25 -1.29
N LYS A 420 39.98 15.17 -0.37
CA LYS A 420 41.11 15.05 0.58
C LYS A 420 40.70 14.27 1.83
N PRO A 421 41.64 13.53 2.46
CA PRO A 421 41.39 12.90 3.76
C PRO A 421 41.04 13.98 4.79
N ARG A 422 40.06 13.68 5.66
CA ARG A 422 39.62 14.60 6.73
C ARG A 422 40.75 14.88 7.70
N SER A 423 40.76 16.08 8.27
CA SER A 423 41.81 16.48 9.22
C SER A 423 41.71 15.68 10.52
N ALA A 424 42.84 15.51 11.22
CA ALA A 424 42.87 14.80 12.50
C ALA A 424 41.96 15.47 13.56
N GLN A 425 41.80 16.80 13.49
CA GLN A 425 40.93 17.56 14.39
C GLN A 425 39.45 17.26 14.13
N GLU A 426 39.03 17.19 12.86
CA GLU A 426 37.65 16.81 12.51
C GLU A 426 37.33 15.37 12.92
N ILE A 427 38.27 14.44 12.72
CA ILE A 427 38.11 13.05 13.13
C ILE A 427 37.92 12.96 14.66
N ALA A 428 38.74 13.68 15.43
CA ALA A 428 38.61 13.71 16.89
C ALA A 428 37.27 14.34 17.36
N ALA A 429 36.78 15.37 16.67
CA ALA A 429 35.49 15.98 16.96
C ALA A 429 34.32 15.01 16.68
N LEU A 430 34.37 14.31 15.55
CA LEU A 430 33.38 13.29 15.20
C LEU A 430 33.45 12.10 16.17
N GLU A 431 34.64 11.71 16.61
CA GLU A 431 34.81 10.63 17.60
C GLU A 431 34.15 10.99 18.93
N ALA A 432 34.33 12.23 19.41
CA ALA A 432 33.69 12.71 20.63
C ALA A 432 32.15 12.71 20.50
N LEU A 433 31.64 13.09 19.33
CA LEU A 433 30.20 13.07 19.02
C LEU A 433 29.63 11.65 19.05
N VAL A 434 30.31 10.70 18.40
CA VAL A 434 29.93 9.28 18.39
C VAL A 434 29.98 8.70 19.80
N LYS A 435 31.02 8.99 20.59
CA LYS A 435 31.14 8.59 22.00
C LYS A 435 29.97 9.08 22.84
N GLY A 436 29.52 10.32 22.63
CA GLY A 436 28.36 10.88 23.32
C GLY A 436 27.05 10.17 22.96
N ALA A 437 26.83 9.83 21.69
CA ALA A 437 25.58 9.23 21.24
C ALA A 437 25.40 7.76 21.65
N ILE A 438 26.50 6.99 21.72
CA ILE A 438 26.44 5.58 22.14
C ILE A 438 26.48 5.41 23.67
N GLY A 439 26.73 6.49 24.42
CA GLY A 439 26.92 6.43 25.87
C GLY A 439 28.20 5.67 26.25
N PHE A 440 29.31 6.02 25.59
CA PHE A 440 30.63 5.41 25.79
C PHE A 440 31.02 5.36 27.27
N ASP A 441 31.45 4.19 27.73
CA ASP A 441 31.93 3.99 29.08
C ASP A 441 33.30 3.31 29.10
N GLN A 442 34.30 4.01 29.64
CA GLN A 442 35.66 3.50 29.77
C GLN A 442 35.75 2.36 30.78
N SER A 443 34.87 2.32 31.79
CA SER A 443 34.84 1.26 32.80
C SER A 443 34.31 -0.07 32.26
N ARG A 444 33.42 -0.02 31.25
CA ARG A 444 32.96 -1.19 30.48
C ARG A 444 34.01 -1.70 29.47
N GLY A 445 35.02 -0.90 29.16
CA GLY A 445 36.02 -1.22 28.15
C GLY A 445 35.51 -1.01 26.72
N ASP A 446 34.61 -0.05 26.52
CA ASP A 446 34.11 0.31 25.19
C ASP A 446 35.25 0.86 24.31
N VAL A 447 35.18 0.60 23.00
CA VAL A 447 36.18 1.06 22.02
C VAL A 447 35.48 1.72 20.85
N VAL A 448 35.95 2.91 20.46
CA VAL A 448 35.47 3.63 19.27
C VAL A 448 36.66 3.90 18.35
N ALA A 449 36.57 3.45 17.10
CA ALA A 449 37.61 3.65 16.10
C ALA A 449 37.03 4.36 14.87
N LEU A 450 37.55 5.55 14.55
CA LEU A 450 37.20 6.30 13.34
C LEU A 450 38.36 6.27 12.35
N SER A 451 38.07 6.01 11.09
CA SER A 451 39.06 6.10 10.00
C SER A 451 38.46 6.78 8.77
N SER A 452 39.26 7.60 8.07
CA SER A 452 38.83 8.29 6.84
C SER A 452 39.58 7.73 5.63
N ARG A 453 38.83 7.22 4.63
CA ARG A 453 39.35 6.71 3.35
C ARG A 453 38.33 6.98 2.24
N GLY A 454 38.80 7.20 1.01
CA GLY A 454 37.91 7.41 -0.14
C GLY A 454 37.06 6.17 -0.47
N PHE A 455 35.75 6.34 -0.55
CA PHE A 455 34.81 5.26 -0.88
C PHE A 455 34.64 5.09 -2.39
N VAL A 456 34.33 3.87 -2.83
CA VAL A 456 33.99 3.59 -4.23
C VAL A 456 32.52 3.99 -4.43
N LYS A 457 32.27 5.02 -5.25
CA LYS A 457 30.91 5.41 -5.62
C LYS A 457 30.34 4.35 -6.56
N ALA A 458 29.29 3.66 -6.13
CA ALA A 458 28.49 2.84 -7.03
C ALA A 458 27.80 3.77 -8.03
N GLU A 459 28.02 3.54 -9.33
CA GLU A 459 27.29 4.27 -10.37
C GLU A 459 25.80 3.90 -10.25
N GLU A 460 24.97 4.87 -9.89
CA GLU A 460 23.52 4.74 -10.00
C GLU A 460 23.18 4.49 -11.47
N VAL A 461 22.83 3.25 -11.81
CA VAL A 461 22.30 2.89 -13.13
C VAL A 461 20.94 3.55 -13.25
N LYS A 462 20.94 4.80 -13.72
CA LYS A 462 19.74 5.54 -14.04
C LYS A 462 19.08 4.82 -15.21
N ALA A 463 17.95 4.15 -14.95
CA ALA A 463 17.18 3.47 -15.98
C ALA A 463 16.95 4.45 -17.14
N PRO A 464 17.28 4.06 -18.39
CA PRO A 464 17.09 4.93 -19.53
C PRO A 464 15.66 5.41 -19.60
N TRP A 465 15.45 6.68 -19.98
CA TRP A 465 14.12 7.30 -20.02
C TRP A 465 13.10 6.55 -20.90
N TYR A 466 13.56 5.63 -21.75
CA TYR A 466 12.73 4.80 -22.61
C TYR A 466 12.17 3.52 -21.99
N GLU A 467 12.66 3.11 -20.82
CA GLU A 467 12.12 1.95 -20.08
C GLU A 467 11.02 2.36 -19.08
N ALA A 468 10.67 3.65 -19.03
CA ALA A 468 9.65 4.15 -18.14
C ALA A 468 8.25 3.66 -18.54
N ASP A 469 7.44 3.24 -17.57
CA ASP A 469 6.11 2.63 -17.76
C ASP A 469 5.12 3.48 -18.58
N TRP A 470 5.31 4.80 -18.64
CA TRP A 470 4.48 5.71 -19.44
C TRP A 470 4.79 5.66 -20.94
N MET A 471 5.94 5.10 -21.36
CA MET A 471 6.32 5.07 -22.77
C MET A 471 5.50 4.06 -23.58
N SER A 472 5.22 2.87 -23.04
CA SER A 472 4.42 1.83 -23.72
C SER A 472 3.02 2.32 -24.15
N PRO A 473 2.19 2.93 -23.26
CA PRO A 473 0.89 3.46 -23.68
C PRO A 473 1.01 4.65 -24.63
N LEU A 474 2.07 5.47 -24.51
CA LEU A 474 2.30 6.59 -25.42
C LEU A 474 2.63 6.11 -26.84
N VAL A 475 3.52 5.13 -27.00
CA VAL A 475 3.88 4.55 -28.30
C VAL A 475 2.65 3.94 -28.98
N ARG A 476 1.79 3.24 -28.24
CA ARG A 476 0.54 2.67 -28.78
C ARG A 476 -0.44 3.74 -29.27
N ASN A 477 -0.60 4.82 -28.50
CA ASN A 477 -1.53 5.89 -28.86
C ASN A 477 -1.00 6.75 -30.02
N VAL A 478 0.30 7.05 -30.03
CA VAL A 478 0.95 7.80 -31.12
C VAL A 478 0.94 7.00 -32.42
N SER A 479 1.22 5.69 -32.38
CA SER A 479 1.14 4.83 -33.56
C SER A 479 -0.29 4.72 -34.12
N ALA A 480 -1.31 4.59 -33.26
CA ALA A 480 -2.70 4.61 -33.69
C ALA A 480 -3.10 5.94 -34.37
N LEU A 481 -2.63 7.06 -33.82
CA LEU A 481 -2.87 8.39 -34.40
C LEU A 481 -2.17 8.55 -35.76
N LEU A 482 -0.94 8.04 -35.90
CA LEU A 482 -0.17 8.06 -37.15
C LEU A 482 -0.87 7.25 -38.25
N VAL A 483 -1.39 6.06 -37.93
CA VAL A 483 -2.17 5.23 -38.87
C VAL A 483 -3.46 5.95 -39.31
N ALA A 484 -4.17 6.60 -38.39
CA ALA A 484 -5.36 7.38 -38.72
C ALA A 484 -5.01 8.56 -39.66
N LEU A 485 -3.91 9.26 -39.40
CA LEU A 485 -3.43 10.38 -40.22
C LEU A 485 -3.03 9.91 -41.63
N LEU A 486 -2.38 8.75 -41.73
CA LEU A 486 -2.00 8.12 -43.01
C LEU A 486 -3.23 7.70 -43.82
N LEU A 487 -4.31 7.20 -43.18
CA LEU A 487 -5.57 6.91 -43.87
C LEU A 487 -6.26 8.18 -44.37
N ILE A 488 -6.29 9.24 -43.56
CA ILE A 488 -6.89 10.53 -43.93
C ILE A 488 -6.12 11.19 -45.08
N PHE A 489 -4.78 11.20 -45.04
CA PHE A 489 -3.97 11.82 -46.09
C PHE A 489 -3.76 10.91 -47.31
N GLY A 490 -3.69 9.59 -47.12
CA GLY A 490 -3.46 8.61 -48.19
C GLY A 490 -4.71 8.30 -49.01
N ILE A 491 -5.89 8.22 -48.37
CA ILE A 491 -7.15 7.88 -49.05
C ILE A 491 -8.11 9.07 -49.07
N GLY A 492 -8.23 9.79 -47.94
CA GLY A 492 -9.16 10.93 -47.83
C GLY A 492 -8.81 12.09 -48.76
N ARG A 493 -7.56 12.56 -48.77
CA ARG A 493 -7.11 13.67 -49.63
C ARG A 493 -7.26 13.43 -51.14
N PRO A 494 -6.83 12.30 -51.73
CA PRO A 494 -7.01 12.09 -53.17
C PRO A 494 -8.49 11.95 -53.56
N LEU A 495 -9.35 11.42 -52.70
CA LEU A 495 -10.80 11.37 -52.96
C LEU A 495 -11.46 12.74 -52.89
N LEU A 496 -11.05 13.60 -51.94
CA LEU A 496 -11.52 14.99 -51.85
C LEU A 496 -11.10 15.81 -53.07
N LYS A 497 -9.84 15.67 -53.53
CA LYS A 497 -9.36 16.31 -54.76
C LYS A 497 -10.10 15.82 -56.00
N ARG A 498 -10.38 14.52 -56.09
CA ARG A 498 -11.19 13.95 -57.19
C ARG A 498 -12.63 14.47 -57.19
N ARG A 499 -13.20 14.76 -56.01
CA ARG A 499 -14.52 15.39 -55.91
C ARG A 499 -14.52 16.87 -56.26
N ALA A 500 -13.53 17.63 -55.80
CA ALA A 500 -13.39 19.04 -56.15
C ALA A 500 -13.21 19.22 -57.67
N ALA A 501 -12.33 18.41 -58.29
CA ALA A 501 -12.14 18.41 -59.73
C ALA A 501 -13.42 17.97 -60.50
N ALA A 502 -14.19 17.03 -59.97
CA ALA A 502 -15.46 16.62 -60.56
C ALA A 502 -16.58 17.68 -60.39
N GLN A 503 -16.50 18.54 -59.37
CA GLN A 503 -17.39 19.69 -59.19
C GLN A 503 -17.00 20.84 -60.13
N GLU A 504 -15.71 21.13 -60.29
CA GLU A 504 -15.23 22.10 -61.28
C GLU A 504 -15.58 21.70 -62.72
N ALA A 505 -15.40 20.43 -63.07
CA ALA A 505 -15.81 19.93 -64.39
C ALA A 505 -17.34 20.04 -64.61
N ALA A 506 -18.15 19.75 -63.59
CA ALA A 506 -19.60 19.90 -63.67
C ALA A 506 -20.06 21.36 -63.76
N ALA A 507 -19.32 22.30 -63.16
CA ALA A 507 -19.59 23.73 -63.25
C ALA A 507 -19.21 24.28 -64.64
N ALA A 508 -18.13 23.79 -65.24
CA ALA A 508 -17.72 24.14 -66.60
C ALA A 508 -18.70 23.65 -67.67
N ASP A 509 -19.22 22.42 -67.54
CA ASP A 509 -20.23 21.88 -68.46
C ASP A 509 -21.57 22.63 -68.37
N ALA A 510 -21.96 23.10 -67.18
CA ALA A 510 -23.17 23.90 -66.99
C ALA A 510 -23.07 25.29 -67.66
N ALA A 511 -21.88 25.91 -67.65
CA ALA A 511 -21.64 27.19 -68.33
C ALA A 511 -21.66 27.07 -69.86
N ALA A 512 -21.09 25.98 -70.42
CA ALA A 512 -21.06 25.74 -71.86
C ALA A 512 -22.45 25.46 -72.46
N ASN A 513 -23.34 24.81 -71.70
CA ASN A 513 -24.70 24.48 -72.16
C ASN A 513 -25.62 25.71 -72.20
N GLY A 514 -25.42 26.69 -71.30
CA GLY A 514 -26.16 27.95 -71.29
C GLY A 514 -25.90 28.84 -72.53
N GLN A 515 -24.69 28.81 -73.09
CA GLN A 515 -24.32 29.59 -74.27
C GLN A 515 -24.81 29.01 -75.60
N ARG A 516 -25.10 27.71 -75.68
CA ARG A 516 -25.68 27.09 -76.88
C ARG A 516 -27.16 27.42 -77.04
N ILE A 517 -27.94 27.32 -75.96
CA ILE A 517 -29.37 27.61 -75.95
C ILE A 517 -29.65 29.07 -76.31
N GLY A 518 -28.81 30.02 -75.85
CA GLY A 518 -28.96 31.44 -76.19
C GLY A 518 -28.74 31.78 -77.68
N ARG A 519 -27.92 31.01 -78.40
CA ARG A 519 -27.63 31.22 -79.84
C ARG A 519 -28.70 30.62 -80.76
N GLU A 520 -29.36 29.55 -80.33
CA GLU A 520 -30.43 28.92 -81.11
C GLU A 520 -31.74 29.73 -81.06
N ILE A 521 -32.07 30.31 -79.90
CA ILE A 521 -33.27 31.15 -79.73
C ILE A 521 -33.16 32.46 -80.53
N SER A 522 -31.98 33.08 -80.54
CA SER A 522 -31.74 34.32 -81.29
C SER A 522 -31.72 34.08 -82.82
N GLY A 523 -31.25 32.93 -83.29
CA GLY A 523 -31.27 32.58 -84.72
C GLY A 523 -32.68 32.32 -85.29
N GLU A 524 -33.59 31.74 -84.50
CA GLU A 524 -34.99 31.51 -84.89
C GLU A 524 -35.79 32.82 -84.94
N LEU A 525 -35.57 33.72 -83.96
CA LEU A 525 -36.29 35.00 -83.89
C LEU A 525 -35.90 35.96 -85.04
N THR A 526 -34.64 35.93 -85.47
CA THR A 526 -34.15 36.72 -86.61
C THR A 526 -34.72 36.24 -87.94
N ARG A 527 -34.99 34.94 -88.11
CA ARG A 527 -35.70 34.42 -89.30
C ARG A 527 -37.16 34.86 -89.31
N HIS A 528 -37.83 34.79 -88.16
CA HIS A 528 -39.24 35.17 -88.04
C HIS A 528 -39.50 36.66 -88.31
N ALA A 529 -38.52 37.53 -88.01
CA ALA A 529 -38.59 38.97 -88.26
C ALA A 529 -38.30 39.36 -89.73
N ALA A 530 -37.64 38.50 -90.51
CA ALA A 530 -37.37 38.73 -91.93
C ALA A 530 -38.55 38.34 -92.84
N GLU A 531 -39.40 37.39 -92.39
CA GLU A 531 -40.50 36.85 -93.20
C GLU A 531 -41.83 37.62 -93.08
N HIS A 532 -42.02 38.47 -92.06
CA HIS A 532 -43.25 39.26 -91.86
C HIS A 532 -42.97 40.73 -91.49
N PRO A 533 -42.67 41.63 -92.46
CA PRO A 533 -42.41 43.04 -92.18
C PRO A 533 -43.74 43.81 -92.11
N GLY A 534 -44.36 43.87 -90.93
CA GLY A 534 -45.59 44.67 -90.76
C GLY A 534 -46.32 44.54 -89.42
N GLU A 535 -46.07 43.49 -88.63
CA GLU A 535 -46.73 43.29 -87.34
C GLU A 535 -45.85 43.73 -86.16
N GLY A 536 -45.94 45.01 -85.80
CA GLY A 536 -45.92 45.52 -84.42
C GLY A 536 -44.74 45.23 -83.47
N GLN A 537 -43.69 44.51 -83.86
CA GLN A 537 -42.54 44.26 -82.99
C GLN A 537 -41.38 45.23 -83.26
N PRO A 538 -40.84 45.90 -82.23
CA PRO A 538 -39.73 46.84 -82.41
C PRO A 538 -38.46 46.08 -82.79
N ILE A 539 -37.91 46.40 -83.96
CA ILE A 539 -36.64 45.84 -84.43
C ILE A 539 -35.54 46.33 -83.47
N THR A 540 -34.88 45.41 -82.76
CA THR A 540 -33.83 45.77 -81.80
C THR A 540 -32.44 45.76 -82.45
N LEU A 541 -31.51 46.54 -81.88
CA LEU A 541 -30.15 46.68 -82.41
C LEU A 541 -29.41 45.34 -82.49
N ASP A 542 -29.73 44.40 -81.61
CA ASP A 542 -29.14 43.06 -81.57
C ASP A 542 -29.61 42.16 -82.72
N MET A 543 -30.80 42.43 -83.27
CA MET A 543 -31.31 41.74 -84.47
C MET A 543 -30.58 42.23 -85.73
N ILE A 544 -30.18 43.51 -85.76
CA ILE A 544 -29.37 44.09 -86.85
C ILE A 544 -27.92 43.58 -86.78
N SER A 545 -27.35 43.48 -85.57
CA SER A 545 -25.97 43.02 -85.36
C SER A 545 -25.81 41.52 -85.69
N SER A 546 -26.83 40.72 -85.40
CA SER A 546 -26.86 39.26 -85.64
C SER A 546 -27.29 38.86 -87.06
N ALA A 547 -27.80 39.80 -87.87
CA ALA A 547 -28.16 39.51 -89.26
C ALA A 547 -26.91 39.17 -90.11
N PRO A 548 -26.87 37.97 -90.74
CA PRO A 548 -25.68 37.48 -91.44
C PRO A 548 -25.45 38.10 -92.82
N ASP A 549 -26.50 38.55 -93.50
CA ASP A 549 -26.43 39.06 -94.88
C ASP A 549 -26.59 40.58 -94.96
N TYR A 550 -25.82 41.22 -95.86
CA TYR A 550 -25.74 42.69 -95.95
C TYR A 550 -27.06 43.32 -96.43
N SER A 551 -27.74 42.66 -97.37
CA SER A 551 -29.03 43.10 -97.92
C SER A 551 -30.11 43.13 -96.83
N GLN A 552 -30.22 42.06 -96.05
CA GLN A 552 -31.18 41.93 -94.94
C GLN A 552 -30.89 42.94 -93.83
N ARG A 553 -29.60 43.16 -93.53
CA ARG A 553 -29.18 44.20 -92.58
C ARG A 553 -29.60 45.59 -93.06
N ALA A 554 -29.46 45.88 -94.35
CA ALA A 554 -29.86 47.17 -94.92
C ALA A 554 -31.38 47.40 -94.87
N ASP A 555 -32.19 46.36 -95.11
CA ASP A 555 -33.66 46.45 -95.01
C ASP A 555 -34.13 46.61 -93.55
N LEU A 556 -33.51 45.89 -92.61
CA LEU A 556 -33.78 46.05 -91.17
C LEU A 556 -33.39 47.44 -90.68
N ILE A 557 -32.27 48.01 -91.14
CA ILE A 557 -31.87 49.39 -90.82
C ILE A 557 -32.88 50.39 -91.43
N ARG A 558 -33.30 50.19 -92.68
CA ARG A 558 -34.29 51.07 -93.33
C ARG A 558 -35.62 51.06 -92.59
N ASN A 559 -36.06 49.89 -92.12
CA ASN A 559 -37.28 49.75 -91.33
C ASN A 559 -37.12 50.30 -89.90
N PHE A 560 -35.96 50.13 -89.27
CA PHE A 560 -35.63 50.73 -87.97
C PHE A 560 -35.69 52.26 -88.01
N VAL A 561 -35.10 52.87 -89.05
CA VAL A 561 -35.15 54.34 -89.26
C VAL A 561 -36.57 54.84 -89.50
N LYS A 562 -37.41 54.05 -90.17
CA LYS A 562 -38.83 54.40 -90.36
C LYS A 562 -39.65 54.32 -89.07
N GLN A 563 -39.36 53.35 -88.21
CA GLN A 563 -40.13 53.11 -86.99
C GLN A 563 -39.76 54.07 -85.85
N ASP A 564 -38.48 54.46 -85.74
CA ASP A 564 -37.99 55.20 -84.58
C ASP A 564 -36.95 56.28 -84.98
N PRO A 565 -37.39 57.37 -85.66
CA PRO A 565 -36.48 58.39 -86.21
C PRO A 565 -35.66 59.12 -85.14
N ASP A 566 -36.21 59.29 -83.94
CA ASP A 566 -35.53 59.96 -82.82
C ASP A 566 -34.31 59.17 -82.33
N ARG A 567 -34.41 57.83 -82.29
CA ARG A 567 -33.29 56.96 -81.87
C ARG A 567 -32.23 56.84 -82.96
N ALA A 568 -32.63 56.79 -84.23
CA ALA A 568 -31.69 56.84 -85.35
C ALA A 568 -30.88 58.14 -85.34
N ALA A 569 -31.51 59.28 -85.02
CA ALA A 569 -30.83 60.57 -84.91
C ALA A 569 -29.82 60.60 -83.74
N LEU A 570 -30.09 59.93 -82.62
CA LEU A 570 -29.14 59.80 -81.51
C LEU A 570 -27.87 59.03 -81.92
N VAL A 571 -28.02 57.96 -82.72
CA VAL A 571 -26.87 57.17 -83.22
C VAL A 571 -26.03 57.99 -84.21
N VAL A 572 -26.66 58.75 -85.11
CA VAL A 572 -25.94 59.65 -86.02
C VAL A 572 -25.23 60.78 -85.26
N ARG A 573 -25.87 61.33 -84.21
CA ARG A 573 -25.25 62.31 -83.31
C ARG A 573 -24.04 61.73 -82.58
N ASP A 574 -24.12 60.50 -82.10
CA ASP A 574 -23.02 59.85 -81.40
C ASP A 574 -21.87 59.48 -82.36
N LEU A 575 -22.16 59.02 -83.58
CA LEU A 575 -21.15 58.85 -84.64
C LEU A 575 -20.45 60.16 -85.02
N LEU A 576 -21.21 61.27 -85.07
CA LEU A 576 -20.64 62.61 -85.28
C LEU A 576 -19.78 63.09 -84.10
N LYS A 577 -20.09 62.67 -82.86
CA LYS A 577 -19.26 62.95 -81.68
C LYS A 577 -18.01 62.08 -81.64
N GLU A 578 -18.09 60.85 -82.11
CA GLU A 578 -16.97 59.90 -82.12
C GLU A 578 -15.96 60.26 -83.22
N GLY A 579 -16.41 60.64 -84.42
CA GLY A 579 -15.54 61.18 -85.48
C GLY A 579 -14.87 62.52 -85.14
N LYS A 580 -15.42 63.28 -84.18
CA LYS A 580 -14.82 64.53 -83.67
C LYS A 580 -13.78 64.29 -82.58
N LYS A 581 -13.77 63.11 -81.95
CA LYS A 581 -12.70 62.67 -81.02
C LYS A 581 -11.50 62.06 -81.75
N GLU A 582 -11.63 61.72 -83.02
CA GLU A 582 -10.55 61.15 -83.84
C GLU A 582 -9.75 62.20 -84.63
N ASN A 583 -10.17 63.47 -84.64
CA ASN A 583 -9.50 64.60 -85.32
C ASN A 583 -9.18 65.80 -84.39
N ALA A 584 -9.05 65.56 -83.08
CA ALA A 584 -8.63 66.56 -82.08
C ALA A 584 -7.39 66.07 -81.32
#